data_AF-A0A7Y2YGD2-F1
#
_entry.id   AF-A0A7Y2YGD2-F1
#
_cell.length_a   1.000
_cell.length_b   1.000
_cell.length_c   1.000
_cell.angle_alpha   90.00
_cell.angle_beta   90.00
_cell.angle_gamma   90.00
#
_symmetry.space_group_name_H-M   'P 1'
#
loop_
_entity.id
_entity.type
_entity.pdbx_description
1 polymer ?
#
loop_
_entity_poly.entity_id
_entity_poly.type
_entity_poly.pdbx_seq_one_letter_code
_entity_poly.pdbx_strand_id
1 'polypeptide(L)'
;MKKFTFLSSAILMMLFLSSCYTEVILEDVFIEDTPLQTRQVLEAYDLWYVDIQSTQGYGEVPFLQRAFTISFVNGLFYANNNISGIGKTGNGLGIRVGYYDAVAGVLEIDHDVDGIWTLEVIGVNSRTLELYDRRSNTSYYLDGYQRSNFDYDRLFYENIELLLQEYDVWEKTYVSDTGFANEFDEENFLQFFEGNSGTRFRSSVDALGTPLSNIVWDYEGFYEIYNVENDETLKTLTLDYAFMGNDYFELYVIDDRTIELYHPDSQTVYEFQGRGYIQYLKSDSAAKSRKRVKSNHPTMKVKRQRK
;
A
#
# COMPACT_ATOMS: atom_id res chain seq x y z
N MET A 1 66.43 -7.36 18.02
CA MET A 1 65.37 -7.37 16.98
C MET A 1 64.02 -7.58 17.64
N LYS A 2 62.94 -7.01 17.09
CA LYS A 2 61.52 -7.14 17.48
C LYS A 2 60.98 -6.16 18.55
N LYS A 3 60.90 -4.86 18.25
CA LYS A 3 59.87 -3.94 18.84
C LYS A 3 59.44 -2.78 17.92
N PHE A 4 59.71 -2.84 16.61
CA PHE A 4 59.37 -1.75 15.68
C PHE A 4 58.36 -2.13 14.59
N THR A 5 57.87 -3.37 14.58
CA THR A 5 56.97 -3.88 13.53
C THR A 5 55.52 -4.06 13.95
N PHE A 6 55.16 -3.78 15.21
CA PHE A 6 53.78 -3.97 15.68
C PHE A 6 52.95 -2.68 15.76
N LEU A 7 53.58 -1.50 15.78
CA LEU A 7 52.86 -0.22 15.88
C LEU A 7 52.38 0.29 14.51
N SER A 8 53.06 -0.06 13.42
CA SER A 8 52.70 0.36 12.06
C SER A 8 51.48 -0.38 11.49
N SER A 9 51.22 -1.62 11.95
CA SER A 9 50.07 -2.39 11.44
C SER A 9 48.75 -2.04 12.12
N ALA A 10 48.78 -1.45 13.32
CA ALA A 10 47.58 -1.03 14.06
C ALA A 10 47.01 0.30 13.56
N ILE A 11 47.85 1.18 12.99
CA ILE A 11 47.43 2.50 12.48
C ILE A 11 46.76 2.36 11.11
N LEU A 12 47.16 1.39 10.28
CA LEU A 12 46.60 1.19 8.94
C LEU A 12 45.19 0.59 8.96
N MET A 13 44.79 -0.08 10.06
CA MET A 13 43.48 -0.71 10.19
C MET A 13 42.39 0.27 10.67
N MET A 14 42.76 1.41 11.26
CA MET A 14 41.82 2.48 11.65
C MET A 14 41.41 3.38 10.47
N LEU A 15 42.13 3.35 9.35
CA LEU A 15 41.85 4.17 8.16
C LEU A 15 40.72 3.60 7.27
N PHE A 16 40.25 2.38 7.54
CA PHE A 16 39.17 1.74 6.77
C PHE A 16 37.80 1.74 7.50
N LEU A 17 37.70 2.38 8.66
CA LEU A 17 36.42 2.50 9.40
C LEU A 17 35.76 3.88 9.25
N SER A 18 36.31 4.79 8.45
CA SER A 18 35.59 6.01 8.05
C SER A 18 34.68 5.69 6.86
N SER A 19 33.56 5.03 7.11
CA SER A 19 32.40 5.20 6.23
C SER A 19 32.01 6.67 6.31
N CYS A 20 32.08 7.40 5.19
CA CYS A 20 31.42 8.70 5.07
C CYS A 20 29.91 8.49 5.21
N TYR A 21 29.40 8.44 6.44
CA TYR A 21 28.02 8.83 6.69
C TYR A 21 28.02 10.34 6.66
N THR A 22 27.55 10.91 5.55
CA THR A 22 27.12 12.29 5.56
C THR A 22 25.73 12.29 6.17
N GLU A 23 25.62 12.50 7.48
CA GLU A 23 24.36 12.96 8.03
C GLU A 23 24.17 14.39 7.52
N VAL A 24 23.35 14.52 6.47
CA VAL A 24 22.82 15.82 6.07
C VAL A 24 21.80 16.19 7.14
N ILE A 25 22.28 16.82 8.21
CA ILE A 25 21.41 17.55 9.12
C ILE A 25 20.91 18.75 8.31
N LEU A 26 19.75 18.59 7.68
CA LEU A 26 18.99 19.72 7.13
C LEU A 26 18.42 20.49 8.33
N GLU A 27 19.25 21.34 8.93
CA GLU A 27 18.80 22.43 9.79
C GLU A 27 17.77 23.24 8.99
N ASP A 28 16.55 23.31 9.53
CA ASP A 28 15.40 24.12 9.09
C ASP A 28 15.56 24.76 7.71
N VAL A 29 15.22 24.00 6.67
CA VAL A 29 15.14 24.52 5.30
C VAL A 29 13.93 25.45 5.21
N PHE A 30 14.12 26.71 5.57
CA PHE A 30 13.44 27.77 4.84
C PHE A 30 13.90 27.66 3.39
N ILE A 31 12.99 27.20 2.53
CA ILE A 31 13.22 27.07 1.10
C ILE A 31 13.40 28.48 0.55
N GLU A 32 14.65 28.94 0.46
CA GLU A 32 15.01 30.00 -0.47
C GLU A 32 14.56 29.56 -1.86
N ASP A 33 13.90 30.47 -2.59
CA ASP A 33 13.58 30.43 -4.03
C ASP A 33 14.84 30.20 -4.89
N THR A 34 15.47 29.05 -4.71
CA THR A 34 16.63 28.60 -5.47
C THR A 34 16.20 27.34 -6.20
N PRO A 35 16.37 27.29 -7.53
CA PRO A 35 16.18 26.06 -8.28
C PRO A 35 17.29 25.09 -7.87
N LEU A 36 17.06 24.34 -6.79
CA LEU A 36 17.66 23.02 -6.60
C LEU A 36 17.47 22.26 -7.92
N GLN A 37 18.46 21.50 -8.37
CA GLN A 37 18.27 20.67 -9.56
C GLN A 37 17.12 19.70 -9.24
N THR A 38 15.95 19.93 -9.83
CA THR A 38 14.70 19.20 -9.54
C THR A 38 14.91 17.69 -9.56
N ARG A 39 15.77 17.20 -10.47
CA ARG A 39 16.22 15.82 -10.50
C ARG A 39 16.83 15.33 -9.19
N GLN A 40 17.75 16.09 -8.59
CA GLN A 40 18.38 15.71 -7.32
C GLN A 40 17.36 15.57 -6.19
N VAL A 41 16.33 16.42 -6.19
CA VAL A 41 15.25 16.33 -5.21
C VAL A 41 14.41 15.08 -5.45
N LEU A 42 14.00 14.83 -6.69
CA LEU A 42 13.22 13.64 -7.05
C LEU A 42 13.97 12.33 -6.79
N GLU A 43 15.29 12.32 -6.96
CA GLU A 43 16.17 11.14 -6.73
C GLU A 43 16.73 11.07 -5.30
N ALA A 44 16.34 11.98 -4.39
CA ALA A 44 16.86 11.99 -3.02
C ALA A 44 16.38 10.80 -2.17
N TYR A 45 15.25 10.21 -2.54
CA TYR A 45 14.62 9.08 -1.86
C TYR A 45 14.38 7.92 -2.82
N ASP A 46 14.54 6.70 -2.32
CA ASP A 46 14.22 5.50 -3.10
C ASP A 46 12.73 5.43 -3.45
N LEU A 47 11.85 5.81 -2.51
CA LEU A 47 10.40 5.76 -2.64
C LEU A 47 9.79 7.11 -2.31
N TRP A 48 8.82 7.52 -3.12
CA TRP A 48 7.88 8.58 -2.80
C TRP A 48 6.50 7.96 -2.57
N TYR A 49 6.03 7.95 -1.33
CA TYR A 49 4.68 7.55 -0.98
C TYR A 49 3.69 8.60 -1.45
N VAL A 50 2.70 8.18 -2.26
CA VAL A 50 1.65 9.08 -2.73
C VAL A 50 0.54 9.13 -1.68
N ASP A 51 0.45 10.24 -0.94
CA ASP A 51 -0.57 10.42 0.08
C ASP A 51 -1.88 10.94 -0.54
N ILE A 52 -2.76 10.00 -0.86
CA ILE A 52 -4.09 10.28 -1.40
C ILE A 52 -4.95 11.07 -0.42
N GLN A 53 -4.72 10.94 0.90
CA GLN A 53 -5.49 11.68 1.89
C GLN A 53 -5.17 13.17 1.85
N SER A 54 -3.93 13.52 1.55
CA SER A 54 -3.47 14.90 1.41
C SER A 54 -3.71 15.52 0.04
N THR A 55 -4.12 14.74 -0.98
CA THR A 55 -4.41 15.25 -2.33
C THR A 55 -5.46 16.39 -2.31
N GLN A 56 -5.22 17.46 -3.07
CA GLN A 56 -6.12 18.61 -3.19
C GLN A 56 -6.53 18.83 -4.65
N GLY A 57 -7.71 19.43 -4.88
CA GLY A 57 -8.28 19.62 -6.21
C GLY A 57 -9.34 18.58 -6.57
N TYR A 58 -9.92 18.71 -7.76
CA TYR A 58 -10.99 17.84 -8.27
C TYR A 58 -10.58 17.04 -9.51
N GLY A 59 -9.37 17.26 -10.03
CA GLY A 59 -8.81 16.46 -11.11
C GLY A 59 -8.11 15.21 -10.62
N GLU A 60 -7.62 14.42 -11.56
CA GLU A 60 -6.84 13.22 -11.29
C GLU A 60 -5.66 13.16 -12.27
N VAL A 61 -4.45 12.88 -11.75
CA VAL A 61 -3.31 12.43 -12.55
C VAL A 61 -3.32 10.89 -12.47
N PRO A 62 -3.69 10.17 -13.55
CA PRO A 62 -4.11 8.77 -13.46
C PRO A 62 -3.10 7.83 -12.79
N PHE A 63 -1.81 7.96 -13.11
CA PHE A 63 -0.77 7.11 -12.52
C PHE A 63 -0.46 7.47 -11.06
N LEU A 64 -0.56 8.75 -10.66
CA LEU A 64 -0.42 9.15 -9.26
C LEU A 64 -1.63 8.69 -8.42
N GLN A 65 -2.83 8.77 -8.97
CA GLN A 65 -4.05 8.30 -8.31
C GLN A 65 -4.05 6.78 -8.04
N ARG A 66 -3.25 6.02 -8.79
CA ARG A 66 -3.17 4.56 -8.68
C ARG A 66 -1.99 4.07 -7.85
N ALA A 67 -0.84 4.74 -7.96
CA ALA A 67 0.38 4.28 -7.31
C ALA A 67 0.29 4.42 -5.79
N PHE A 68 0.77 3.41 -5.05
CA PHE A 68 1.07 3.51 -3.62
C PHE A 68 2.38 4.27 -3.41
N THR A 69 3.40 3.91 -4.16
CA THR A 69 4.69 4.60 -4.20
C THR A 69 5.17 4.76 -5.64
N ILE A 70 5.92 5.83 -5.88
CA ILE A 70 6.63 6.07 -7.15
C ILE A 70 8.12 6.28 -6.89
N SER A 71 8.95 6.03 -7.90
CA SER A 71 10.40 6.20 -7.80
C SER A 71 10.98 6.79 -9.08
N PHE A 72 11.96 7.68 -8.90
CA PHE A 72 12.71 8.33 -9.97
C PHE A 72 14.14 7.81 -9.95
N VAL A 73 14.59 7.14 -11.01
CA VAL A 73 15.92 6.50 -11.04
C VAL A 73 16.57 6.69 -12.41
N ASN A 74 17.57 7.56 -12.50
CA ASN A 74 18.38 7.76 -13.70
C ASN A 74 17.54 8.01 -14.97
N GLY A 75 16.50 8.84 -14.87
CA GLY A 75 15.55 9.13 -15.96
C GLY A 75 14.47 8.06 -16.20
N LEU A 76 14.46 6.96 -15.43
CA LEU A 76 13.41 5.94 -15.44
C LEU A 76 12.39 6.21 -14.34
N PHE A 77 11.11 6.00 -14.65
CA PHE A 77 9.99 6.19 -13.73
C PHE A 77 9.37 4.85 -13.36
N TYR A 78 9.25 4.58 -12.06
CA TYR A 78 8.71 3.34 -11.51
C TYR A 78 7.49 3.62 -10.61
N ALA A 79 6.59 2.65 -10.52
CA ALA A 79 5.44 2.71 -9.64
C ALA A 79 5.07 1.33 -9.05
N ASN A 80 4.68 1.34 -7.78
CA ASN A 80 3.96 0.24 -7.14
C ASN A 80 2.44 0.49 -7.23
N ASN A 81 1.77 -0.14 -8.20
CA ASN A 81 0.33 0.01 -8.44
C ASN A 81 -0.53 -1.09 -7.79
N ASN A 82 0.12 -2.13 -7.28
CA ASN A 82 -0.49 -3.20 -6.51
C ASN A 82 0.11 -3.18 -5.10
N ILE A 83 -0.71 -3.46 -4.10
CA ILE A 83 -0.25 -3.60 -2.73
C ILE A 83 0.32 -5.00 -2.52
N SER A 84 -0.21 -6.02 -3.21
CA SER A 84 0.42 -7.33 -3.21
C SER A 84 1.76 -7.32 -3.93
N GLY A 85 2.77 -7.92 -3.30
CA GLY A 85 4.15 -7.88 -3.77
C GLY A 85 4.85 -6.54 -3.58
N ILE A 86 4.26 -5.57 -2.87
CA ILE A 86 4.95 -4.32 -2.51
C ILE A 86 6.19 -4.61 -1.65
N GLY A 87 7.25 -3.83 -1.82
CA GLY A 87 8.54 -4.07 -1.17
C GLY A 87 9.36 -5.22 -1.79
N LYS A 88 8.75 -6.10 -2.60
CA LYS A 88 9.42 -7.21 -3.29
C LYS A 88 9.59 -6.94 -4.79
N THR A 89 8.52 -6.48 -5.44
CA THR A 89 8.47 -6.25 -6.89
C THR A 89 9.49 -5.20 -7.32
N GLY A 90 10.31 -5.53 -8.32
CA GLY A 90 11.35 -4.63 -8.83
C GLY A 90 12.32 -4.14 -7.74
N ASN A 91 12.66 -5.02 -6.79
CA ASN A 91 13.49 -4.67 -5.63
C ASN A 91 12.84 -3.57 -4.76
N GLY A 92 11.50 -3.60 -4.64
CA GLY A 92 10.70 -2.66 -3.87
C GLY A 92 10.30 -1.38 -4.61
N LEU A 93 10.91 -1.06 -5.74
CA LEU A 93 10.58 0.13 -6.54
C LEU A 93 9.30 -0.03 -7.38
N GLY A 94 8.78 -1.25 -7.48
CA GLY A 94 7.65 -1.57 -8.35
C GLY A 94 8.11 -1.88 -9.77
N ILE A 95 7.26 -1.62 -10.76
CA ILE A 95 7.63 -1.83 -12.16
C ILE A 95 7.92 -0.51 -12.86
N ARG A 96 8.73 -0.55 -13.92
CA ARG A 96 8.94 0.62 -14.77
C ARG A 96 7.63 0.93 -15.51
N VAL A 97 7.21 2.18 -15.44
CA VAL A 97 5.98 2.68 -16.07
C VAL A 97 6.21 3.89 -16.98
N GLY A 98 7.47 4.26 -17.23
CA GLY A 98 7.81 5.31 -18.17
C GLY A 98 9.21 5.88 -17.98
N TYR A 99 9.38 7.09 -18.49
CA TYR A 99 10.56 7.91 -18.35
C TYR A 99 10.21 9.26 -17.73
N TYR A 100 11.21 9.93 -17.17
CA TYR A 100 11.04 11.28 -16.68
C TYR A 100 12.24 12.18 -17.01
N ASP A 101 11.97 13.46 -17.21
CA ASP A 101 12.96 14.52 -17.24
C ASP A 101 12.53 15.62 -16.26
N ALA A 102 13.49 16.34 -15.69
CA ALA A 102 13.21 17.38 -14.72
C ALA A 102 14.19 18.55 -14.86
N VAL A 103 13.65 19.76 -14.95
CA VAL A 103 14.40 21.01 -15.09
C VAL A 103 13.65 22.18 -14.45
N ALA A 104 14.36 22.99 -13.66
CA ALA A 104 13.88 24.27 -13.13
C ALA A 104 12.48 24.23 -12.47
N GLY A 105 12.23 23.23 -11.62
CA GLY A 105 10.97 23.05 -10.89
C GLY A 105 9.88 22.34 -11.69
N VAL A 106 10.17 21.90 -12.91
CA VAL A 106 9.22 21.19 -13.78
C VAL A 106 9.65 19.74 -13.92
N LEU A 107 8.68 18.84 -13.80
CA LEU A 107 8.79 17.40 -14.04
C LEU A 107 7.95 17.04 -15.26
N GLU A 108 8.60 16.51 -16.29
CA GLU A 108 7.94 15.88 -17.43
C GLU A 108 8.03 14.37 -17.28
N ILE A 109 6.89 13.67 -17.39
CA ILE A 109 6.79 12.21 -17.36
C ILE A 109 6.22 11.76 -18.70
N ASP A 110 6.92 10.84 -19.37
CA ASP A 110 6.40 10.07 -20.50
C ASP A 110 5.95 8.70 -19.96
N HIS A 111 4.67 8.58 -19.62
CA HIS A 111 4.08 7.38 -19.02
C HIS A 111 3.67 6.38 -20.11
N ASP A 112 4.08 5.12 -19.97
CA ASP A 112 3.90 4.05 -20.98
C ASP A 112 2.42 3.87 -21.39
N VAL A 113 1.47 4.21 -20.51
CA VAL A 113 0.01 4.07 -20.75
C VAL A 113 -0.72 5.41 -20.81
N ASP A 114 -0.34 6.38 -19.98
CA ASP A 114 -1.11 7.62 -19.78
C ASP A 114 -0.53 8.80 -20.57
N GLY A 115 0.55 8.58 -21.33
CA GLY A 115 1.19 9.56 -22.20
C GLY A 115 2.01 10.60 -21.43
N ILE A 116 2.19 11.77 -22.06
CA ILE A 116 3.04 12.84 -21.54
C ILE A 116 2.29 13.71 -20.53
N TRP A 117 2.89 13.90 -19.35
CA TRP A 117 2.40 14.76 -18.28
C TRP A 117 3.47 15.74 -17.84
N THR A 118 3.07 16.98 -17.55
CA THR A 118 3.95 18.03 -17.04
C THR A 118 3.42 18.50 -15.70
N LEU A 119 4.25 18.39 -14.66
CA LEU A 119 3.91 18.70 -13.28
C LEU A 119 4.90 19.74 -12.74
N GLU A 120 4.43 20.64 -11.89
CA GLU A 120 5.28 21.52 -11.10
C GLU A 120 5.72 20.77 -9.83
N VAL A 121 7.01 20.84 -9.49
CA VAL A 121 7.60 20.21 -8.30
C VAL A 121 7.87 21.28 -7.26
N ILE A 122 7.16 21.20 -6.14
CA ILE A 122 7.23 22.17 -5.05
C ILE A 122 7.74 21.44 -3.81
N GLY A 123 8.83 21.91 -3.22
CA GLY A 123 9.29 21.42 -1.93
C GLY A 123 8.38 21.94 -0.82
N VAL A 124 7.81 21.05 -0.01
CA VAL A 124 7.02 21.43 1.18
C VAL A 124 7.91 21.44 2.40
N ASN A 125 8.75 20.41 2.55
CA ASN A 125 9.80 20.31 3.56
C ASN A 125 10.90 19.36 3.07
N SER A 126 11.83 18.96 3.94
CA SER A 126 12.96 18.09 3.59
C SER A 126 12.57 16.70 3.06
N ARG A 127 11.36 16.22 3.39
CA ARG A 127 10.87 14.88 3.05
C ARG A 127 9.55 14.89 2.30
N THR A 128 8.90 16.03 2.15
CA THR A 128 7.59 16.12 1.49
C THR A 128 7.67 17.00 0.25
N LEU A 129 7.16 16.49 -0.87
CA LEU A 129 6.97 17.22 -2.12
C LEU A 129 5.49 17.39 -2.43
N GLU A 130 5.18 18.47 -3.11
CA GLU A 130 3.94 18.64 -3.86
C GLU A 130 4.25 18.47 -5.35
N LEU A 131 3.52 17.57 -6.01
CA LEU A 131 3.42 17.49 -7.46
C LEU A 131 2.10 18.13 -7.89
N TYR A 132 2.19 19.29 -8.51
CA TYR A 132 1.04 20.08 -8.93
C TYR A 132 0.79 19.95 -10.43
N ASP A 133 -0.41 19.49 -10.80
CA ASP A 133 -0.92 19.55 -12.16
C ASP A 133 -1.74 20.81 -12.37
N ARG A 134 -1.14 21.76 -13.09
CA ARG A 134 -1.78 23.03 -13.45
C ARG A 134 -3.00 22.86 -14.37
N ARG A 135 -3.06 21.79 -15.18
CA ARG A 135 -4.16 21.60 -16.14
C ARG A 135 -5.47 21.30 -15.42
N SER A 136 -5.42 20.47 -14.39
CA SER A 136 -6.58 20.09 -13.60
C SER A 136 -6.68 20.83 -12.25
N ASN A 137 -5.68 21.65 -11.92
CA ASN A 137 -5.55 22.33 -10.63
C ASN A 137 -5.61 21.32 -9.47
N THR A 138 -4.76 20.29 -9.55
CA THR A 138 -4.72 19.17 -8.61
C THR A 138 -3.32 19.02 -8.04
N SER A 139 -3.21 18.89 -6.72
CA SER A 139 -1.95 18.72 -6.01
C SER A 139 -1.90 17.34 -5.36
N TYR A 140 -0.83 16.60 -5.63
CA TYR A 140 -0.49 15.37 -4.91
C TYR A 140 0.66 15.65 -3.95
N TYR A 141 0.52 15.22 -2.70
CA TYR A 141 1.58 15.32 -1.70
C TYR A 141 2.27 13.98 -1.56
N LEU A 142 3.59 14.00 -1.58
CA LEU A 142 4.43 12.83 -1.62
C LEU A 142 5.43 12.86 -0.48
N ASP A 143 5.50 11.78 0.30
CA ASP A 143 6.48 11.63 1.38
C ASP A 143 7.63 10.70 0.96
N GLY A 144 8.85 11.18 1.12
CA GLY A 144 10.07 10.47 0.78
C GLY A 144 10.48 9.44 1.83
N TYR A 145 10.90 8.26 1.37
CA TYR A 145 11.41 7.17 2.19
C TYR A 145 12.58 6.46 1.51
N GLN A 146 13.49 5.93 2.32
CA GLN A 146 14.44 4.92 1.87
C GLN A 146 13.74 3.57 1.94
N ARG A 147 13.98 2.65 1.00
CA ARG A 147 13.25 1.36 1.00
C ARG A 147 13.39 0.58 2.30
N SER A 148 14.54 0.70 2.96
CA SER A 148 14.85 0.04 4.22
C SER A 148 14.13 0.62 5.44
N ASN A 149 13.53 1.80 5.35
CA ASN A 149 12.81 2.45 6.45
C ASN A 149 11.33 2.71 6.15
N PHE A 150 10.83 2.21 5.03
CA PHE A 150 9.42 2.31 4.66
C PHE A 150 8.60 1.27 5.44
N ASP A 151 7.51 1.72 6.06
CA ASP A 151 6.58 0.86 6.80
C ASP A 151 5.56 0.23 5.84
N TYR A 152 5.90 -0.95 5.33
CA TYR A 152 5.03 -1.69 4.42
C TYR A 152 3.80 -2.26 5.13
N ASP A 153 3.90 -2.62 6.40
CA ASP A 153 2.79 -3.21 7.16
C ASP A 153 1.69 -2.17 7.36
N ARG A 154 2.06 -0.96 7.80
CA ARG A 154 1.13 0.17 7.90
C ARG A 154 0.39 0.43 6.58
N LEU A 155 1.09 0.32 5.44
CA LEU A 155 0.48 0.54 4.14
C LEU A 155 -0.67 -0.45 3.86
N PHE A 156 -0.52 -1.72 4.23
CA PHE A 156 -1.59 -2.73 4.11
C PHE A 156 -2.82 -2.34 4.92
N TYR A 157 -2.63 -1.91 6.16
CA TYR A 157 -3.74 -1.52 7.03
C TYR A 157 -4.42 -0.22 6.57
N GLU A 158 -3.68 0.78 6.08
CA GLU A 158 -4.26 2.02 5.54
C GLU A 158 -5.05 1.79 4.24
N ASN A 159 -4.75 0.70 3.52
CA ASN A 159 -5.33 0.41 2.21
C ASN A 159 -5.97 -0.99 2.18
N ILE A 160 -6.56 -1.41 3.30
CA ILE A 160 -7.03 -2.78 3.51
C ILE A 160 -8.14 -3.19 2.52
N GLU A 161 -9.06 -2.29 2.17
CA GLU A 161 -10.10 -2.56 1.16
C GLU A 161 -9.48 -2.87 -0.20
N LEU A 162 -8.44 -2.12 -0.56
CA LEU A 162 -7.73 -2.32 -1.81
C LEU A 162 -7.03 -3.68 -1.81
N LEU A 163 -6.51 -4.18 -0.67
CA LEU A 163 -5.99 -5.55 -0.54
C LEU A 163 -7.09 -6.58 -0.73
N LEU A 164 -8.22 -6.42 -0.04
CA LEU A 164 -9.37 -7.33 -0.12
C LEU A 164 -9.93 -7.47 -1.55
N GLN A 165 -9.72 -6.45 -2.39
CA GLN A 165 -10.17 -6.39 -3.78
C GLN A 165 -9.08 -6.78 -4.81
N GLU A 166 -7.85 -7.15 -4.40
CA GLU A 166 -6.78 -7.56 -5.35
C GLU A 166 -6.91 -9.00 -5.85
N TYR A 167 -7.79 -9.76 -5.23
CA TYR A 167 -8.04 -11.16 -5.56
C TYR A 167 -9.50 -11.32 -5.95
N ASP A 168 -9.76 -12.15 -6.96
CA ASP A 168 -11.13 -12.49 -7.36
C ASP A 168 -11.92 -13.06 -6.17
N VAL A 169 -11.27 -13.92 -5.36
CA VAL A 169 -11.86 -14.52 -4.15
C VAL A 169 -10.81 -14.75 -3.06
N TRP A 170 -11.28 -14.87 -1.83
CA TRP A 170 -10.56 -15.31 -0.64
C TRP A 170 -11.08 -16.71 -0.27
N GLU A 171 -10.23 -17.73 -0.35
CA GLU A 171 -10.59 -19.11 0.00
C GLU A 171 -10.10 -19.45 1.40
N LYS A 172 -10.98 -20.05 2.22
CA LYS A 172 -10.65 -20.52 3.57
C LYS A 172 -9.57 -21.59 3.49
N THR A 173 -8.51 -21.43 4.27
CA THR A 173 -7.39 -22.38 4.31
C THR A 173 -7.16 -22.96 5.70
N TYR A 174 -7.70 -22.31 6.72
CA TYR A 174 -7.57 -22.74 8.10
C TYR A 174 -8.78 -22.29 8.93
N VAL A 175 -9.14 -23.13 9.91
CA VAL A 175 -10.04 -22.84 11.02
C VAL A 175 -9.37 -23.35 12.29
N SER A 176 -9.38 -22.56 13.36
CA SER A 176 -8.83 -23.02 14.64
C SER A 176 -9.63 -24.16 15.26
N ASP A 177 -8.93 -25.10 15.90
CA ASP A 177 -9.55 -26.14 16.74
C ASP A 177 -10.18 -25.59 18.04
N THR A 178 -10.00 -24.30 18.31
CA THR A 178 -10.58 -23.57 19.43
C THR A 178 -11.77 -22.73 18.97
N GLY A 179 -12.73 -22.54 19.88
CA GLY A 179 -13.89 -21.69 19.65
C GLY A 179 -15.20 -22.49 19.73
N PHE A 180 -16.32 -21.77 19.60
CA PHE A 180 -17.66 -22.35 19.52
C PHE A 180 -18.13 -22.41 18.07
N ALA A 181 -18.80 -23.51 17.71
CA ALA A 181 -19.39 -23.64 16.39
C ALA A 181 -20.38 -22.49 16.10
N ASN A 182 -20.31 -21.93 14.90
CA ASN A 182 -21.13 -20.81 14.44
C ASN A 182 -21.41 -20.92 12.93
N GLU A 183 -22.35 -20.13 12.41
CA GLU A 183 -22.82 -20.29 11.02
C GLU A 183 -21.74 -19.96 9.97
N PHE A 184 -20.82 -19.05 10.29
CA PHE A 184 -19.70 -18.69 9.42
C PHE A 184 -18.69 -19.83 9.20
N ASP A 185 -18.72 -20.88 10.05
CA ASP A 185 -17.87 -22.07 9.88
C ASP A 185 -18.05 -22.74 8.51
N GLU A 186 -19.25 -22.65 7.92
CA GLU A 186 -19.59 -23.25 6.64
C GLU A 186 -19.11 -22.42 5.43
N GLU A 187 -18.79 -21.13 5.60
CA GLU A 187 -18.46 -20.23 4.48
C GLU A 187 -17.02 -20.38 3.98
N ASN A 188 -16.81 -21.13 2.91
CA ASN A 188 -15.48 -21.46 2.39
C ASN A 188 -14.86 -20.39 1.48
N PHE A 189 -15.67 -19.54 0.85
CA PHE A 189 -15.17 -18.48 -0.03
C PHE A 189 -15.80 -17.14 0.31
N LEU A 190 -14.99 -16.09 0.26
CA LEU A 190 -15.42 -14.70 0.34
C LEU A 190 -14.98 -13.93 -0.91
N GLN A 191 -15.76 -12.93 -1.31
CA GLN A 191 -15.36 -11.94 -2.31
C GLN A 191 -15.77 -10.55 -1.83
N PHE A 192 -14.87 -9.57 -1.94
CA PHE A 192 -15.11 -8.17 -1.59
C PHE A 192 -15.03 -7.31 -2.85
N PHE A 193 -15.98 -6.39 -3.04
CA PHE A 193 -16.04 -5.53 -4.21
C PHE A 193 -16.85 -4.26 -3.97
N GLU A 194 -16.65 -3.26 -4.83
CA GLU A 194 -17.50 -2.07 -4.87
C GLU A 194 -18.79 -2.35 -5.66
N GLY A 195 -19.93 -2.19 -5.02
CA GLY A 195 -21.25 -2.21 -5.65
C GLY A 195 -21.76 -0.81 -6.02
N ASN A 196 -22.93 -0.76 -6.69
CA ASN A 196 -23.57 0.51 -7.05
C ASN A 196 -24.04 1.35 -5.83
N SER A 197 -24.08 0.77 -4.64
CA SER A 197 -24.55 1.43 -3.42
C SER A 197 -23.64 1.09 -2.24
N GLY A 198 -22.33 1.21 -2.45
CA GLY A 198 -21.28 0.99 -1.47
C GLY A 198 -20.62 -0.38 -1.59
N THR A 199 -19.77 -0.68 -0.61
CA THR A 199 -19.04 -1.93 -0.43
C THR A 199 -19.98 -3.14 -0.36
N ARG A 200 -19.59 -4.23 -1.00
CA ARG A 200 -20.33 -5.50 -1.08
C ARG A 200 -19.43 -6.68 -0.84
N PHE A 201 -19.97 -7.69 -0.17
CA PHE A 201 -19.33 -8.99 -0.09
C PHE A 201 -20.25 -10.09 -0.61
N ARG A 202 -19.65 -11.19 -1.00
CA ARG A 202 -20.35 -12.46 -1.24
C ARG A 202 -19.69 -13.57 -0.47
N SER A 203 -20.47 -14.55 -0.04
CA SER A 203 -19.98 -15.78 0.57
C SER A 203 -20.49 -17.02 -0.16
N SER A 204 -19.73 -18.11 -0.06
CA SER A 204 -20.09 -19.41 -0.63
C SER A 204 -19.69 -20.54 0.31
N VAL A 205 -20.54 -21.56 0.42
CA VAL A 205 -20.30 -22.81 1.15
C VAL A 205 -19.72 -23.92 0.26
N ASP A 206 -19.45 -23.61 -1.01
CA ASP A 206 -18.85 -24.56 -1.94
C ASP A 206 -17.58 -25.20 -1.36
N ALA A 207 -17.27 -26.42 -1.78
CA ALA A 207 -16.11 -27.14 -1.25
C ALA A 207 -14.79 -26.42 -1.58
N LEU A 208 -13.82 -26.50 -0.66
CA LEU A 208 -12.45 -26.06 -0.89
C LEU A 208 -11.88 -26.68 -2.19
N GLY A 209 -11.13 -25.90 -2.93
CA GLY A 209 -10.57 -26.24 -4.24
C GLY A 209 -11.53 -26.05 -5.41
N THR A 210 -12.76 -25.57 -5.20
CA THR A 210 -13.70 -25.26 -6.28
C THR A 210 -13.04 -24.30 -7.30
N PRO A 211 -13.08 -24.59 -8.61
CA PRO A 211 -12.54 -23.69 -9.64
C PRO A 211 -13.23 -22.32 -9.59
N LEU A 212 -12.47 -21.23 -9.78
CA LEU A 212 -13.01 -19.86 -9.68
C LEU A 212 -14.25 -19.62 -10.54
N SER A 213 -14.29 -20.20 -11.74
CA SER A 213 -15.43 -20.09 -12.66
C SER A 213 -16.68 -20.84 -12.21
N ASN A 214 -16.56 -21.71 -11.21
CA ASN A 214 -17.61 -22.63 -10.77
C ASN A 214 -18.14 -22.30 -9.38
N ILE A 215 -17.56 -21.30 -8.69
CA ILE A 215 -18.02 -20.87 -7.38
C ILE A 215 -19.45 -20.32 -7.51
N VAL A 216 -20.37 -20.86 -6.72
CA VAL A 216 -21.75 -20.39 -6.60
C VAL A 216 -21.87 -19.57 -5.32
N TRP A 217 -22.26 -18.30 -5.46
CA TRP A 217 -22.45 -17.41 -4.32
C TRP A 217 -23.78 -17.69 -3.63
N ASP A 218 -23.72 -18.11 -2.37
CA ASP A 218 -24.88 -18.43 -1.55
C ASP A 218 -25.48 -17.18 -0.91
N TYR A 219 -24.63 -16.17 -0.64
CA TYR A 219 -25.05 -14.90 -0.07
C TYR A 219 -24.35 -13.71 -0.72
N GLU A 220 -25.04 -12.57 -0.76
CA GLU A 220 -24.49 -11.25 -1.10
C GLU A 220 -25.01 -10.23 -0.10
N GLY A 221 -24.11 -9.47 0.53
CA GLY A 221 -24.43 -8.49 1.56
C GLY A 221 -23.52 -7.26 1.51
N PHE A 222 -23.63 -6.43 2.55
CA PHE A 222 -22.77 -5.26 2.74
C PHE A 222 -21.65 -5.60 3.71
N TYR A 223 -20.48 -5.00 3.54
CA TYR A 223 -19.43 -5.05 4.56
C TYR A 223 -18.98 -3.65 4.93
N GLU A 224 -18.56 -3.48 6.18
CA GLU A 224 -17.99 -2.22 6.67
C GLU A 224 -16.66 -2.51 7.39
N ILE A 225 -15.65 -1.72 7.06
CA ILE A 225 -14.35 -1.76 7.72
C ILE A 225 -14.21 -0.57 8.64
N TYR A 226 -13.75 -0.83 9.87
CA TYR A 226 -13.50 0.21 10.84
C TYR A 226 -12.01 0.28 11.21
N ASN A 227 -11.57 1.50 11.47
CA ASN A 227 -10.33 1.75 12.20
C ASN A 227 -10.55 1.41 13.68
N VAL A 228 -9.52 0.89 14.35
CA VAL A 228 -9.53 0.70 15.80
C VAL A 228 -8.84 1.88 16.48
N GLU A 229 -9.48 2.44 17.50
CA GLU A 229 -8.94 3.59 18.23
C GLU A 229 -7.59 3.25 18.89
N ASN A 230 -6.54 4.00 18.53
CA ASN A 230 -5.16 3.81 18.97
C ASN A 230 -4.51 2.47 18.58
N ASP A 231 -4.98 1.80 17.53
CA ASP A 231 -4.36 0.60 16.99
C ASP A 231 -4.35 0.65 15.45
N GLU A 232 -3.20 1.00 14.87
CA GLU A 232 -3.01 1.11 13.42
C GLU A 232 -2.82 -0.26 12.74
N THR A 233 -2.54 -1.30 13.54
CA THR A 233 -2.24 -2.67 13.08
C THR A 233 -3.44 -3.62 13.21
N LEU A 234 -4.63 -3.06 13.41
CA LEU A 234 -5.86 -3.80 13.51
C LEU A 234 -6.97 -3.04 12.79
N LYS A 235 -7.75 -3.78 12.00
CA LYS A 235 -9.07 -3.33 11.53
C LYS A 235 -10.12 -4.26 12.09
N THR A 236 -11.36 -3.78 12.06
CA THR A 236 -12.50 -4.66 12.27
C THR A 236 -13.33 -4.71 11.01
N LEU A 237 -13.87 -5.89 10.72
CA LEU A 237 -14.73 -6.15 9.58
C LEU A 237 -16.09 -6.58 10.11
N THR A 238 -17.15 -5.92 9.64
CA THR A 238 -18.52 -6.35 9.87
C THR A 238 -19.11 -6.83 8.56
N LEU A 239 -19.62 -8.05 8.53
CA LEU A 239 -20.39 -8.61 7.42
C LEU A 239 -21.88 -8.51 7.78
N ASP A 240 -22.66 -7.76 6.99
CA ASP A 240 -24.09 -7.53 7.20
C ASP A 240 -24.90 -8.55 6.40
N TYR A 241 -25.54 -9.50 7.11
CA TYR A 241 -26.44 -10.51 6.54
C TYR A 241 -27.91 -10.07 6.54
N ALA A 242 -28.16 -8.76 6.59
CA ALA A 242 -29.45 -8.10 6.65
C ALA A 242 -30.29 -8.58 7.85
N PHE A 243 -31.44 -9.20 7.61
CA PHE A 243 -32.33 -9.65 8.68
C PHE A 243 -31.81 -10.89 9.42
N MET A 244 -30.75 -11.54 8.93
CA MET A 244 -30.13 -12.72 9.55
C MET A 244 -29.11 -12.35 10.65
N GLY A 245 -28.72 -11.07 10.73
CA GLY A 245 -27.74 -10.58 11.70
C GLY A 245 -26.43 -10.18 11.02
N ASN A 246 -25.42 -9.89 11.83
CA ASN A 246 -24.11 -9.49 11.36
C ASN A 246 -23.04 -10.34 12.01
N ASP A 247 -22.00 -10.69 11.26
CA ASP A 247 -20.77 -11.22 11.82
C ASP A 247 -19.73 -10.11 12.00
N TYR A 248 -19.03 -10.15 13.12
CA TYR A 248 -18.02 -9.17 13.50
C TYR A 248 -16.67 -9.88 13.67
N PHE A 249 -15.65 -9.35 13.00
CA PHE A 249 -14.29 -9.89 13.02
C PHE A 249 -13.24 -8.84 13.35
N GLU A 250 -12.22 -9.25 14.08
CA GLU A 250 -10.90 -8.62 14.03
C GLU A 250 -10.20 -9.10 12.76
N LEU A 251 -9.75 -8.15 11.91
CA LEU A 251 -9.11 -8.43 10.62
C LEU A 251 -7.62 -8.14 10.71
N TYR A 252 -6.83 -9.17 10.40
CA TYR A 252 -5.37 -9.13 10.36
C TYR A 252 -4.83 -9.44 8.96
N VAL A 253 -3.72 -8.79 8.61
CA VAL A 253 -2.96 -9.11 7.40
C VAL A 253 -1.78 -9.96 7.83
N ILE A 254 -1.77 -11.23 7.43
CA ILE A 254 -0.64 -12.14 7.71
C ILE A 254 0.46 -11.90 6.70
N ASP A 255 0.09 -11.81 5.42
CA ASP A 255 0.97 -11.39 4.33
C ASP A 255 0.13 -10.82 3.17
N ASP A 256 0.80 -10.57 2.03
CA ASP A 256 0.19 -9.99 0.83
C ASP A 256 -0.79 -10.91 0.08
N ARG A 257 -1.03 -12.12 0.59
CA ARG A 257 -1.89 -13.16 0.01
C ARG A 257 -2.82 -13.80 1.05
N THR A 258 -2.58 -13.60 2.34
CA THR A 258 -3.32 -14.24 3.42
C THR A 258 -3.81 -13.21 4.43
N ILE A 259 -5.11 -13.25 4.69
CA ILE A 259 -5.77 -12.51 5.77
C ILE A 259 -6.24 -13.48 6.83
N GLU A 260 -6.38 -12.97 8.05
CA GLU A 260 -6.96 -13.70 9.15
C GLU A 260 -8.16 -12.92 9.70
N LEU A 261 -9.26 -13.65 9.92
CA LEU A 261 -10.48 -13.16 10.54
C LEU A 261 -10.64 -13.87 11.89
N TYR A 262 -10.56 -13.11 12.98
CA TYR A 262 -10.85 -13.62 14.31
C TYR A 262 -12.25 -13.21 14.72
N HIS A 263 -13.13 -14.19 14.96
CA HIS A 263 -14.50 -14.00 15.39
C HIS A 263 -14.58 -13.96 16.92
N PRO A 264 -14.74 -12.79 17.56
CA PRO A 264 -14.49 -12.68 19.00
C PRO A 264 -15.53 -13.37 19.88
N ASP A 265 -16.78 -13.44 19.42
CA ASP A 265 -17.88 -14.07 20.17
C ASP A 265 -17.72 -15.58 20.23
N SER A 266 -17.31 -16.19 19.12
CA SER A 266 -17.04 -17.64 19.09
C SER A 266 -15.62 -17.99 19.47
N GLN A 267 -14.69 -17.02 19.52
CA GLN A 267 -13.24 -17.23 19.70
C GLN A 267 -12.61 -18.11 18.62
N THR A 268 -13.19 -18.11 17.42
CA THR A 268 -12.71 -18.90 16.28
C THR A 268 -11.85 -18.04 15.36
N VAL A 269 -10.79 -18.63 14.84
CA VAL A 269 -9.86 -18.01 13.89
C VAL A 269 -10.06 -18.65 12.53
N TYR A 270 -10.16 -17.83 11.49
CA TYR A 270 -10.19 -18.26 10.11
C TYR A 270 -9.04 -17.61 9.36
N GLU A 271 -8.30 -18.37 8.55
CA GLU A 271 -7.35 -17.80 7.59
C GLU A 271 -7.86 -18.01 6.18
N PHE A 272 -7.81 -16.95 5.38
CA PHE A 272 -8.21 -16.98 3.98
C PHE A 272 -7.04 -16.58 3.09
N GLN A 273 -6.86 -17.32 1.99
CA GLN A 273 -5.85 -17.05 0.99
C GLN A 273 -6.48 -16.54 -0.31
N GLY A 274 -5.93 -15.47 -0.86
CA GLY A 274 -6.37 -14.86 -2.11
C GLY A 274 -6.10 -15.75 -3.33
N ARG A 275 -7.13 -15.89 -4.19
CA ARG A 275 -7.08 -16.57 -5.50
C ARG A 275 -7.55 -15.65 -6.61
N GLY A 276 -6.96 -15.80 -7.80
CA GLY A 276 -7.27 -14.92 -8.94
C GLY A 276 -6.67 -13.54 -8.77
N TYR A 277 -5.33 -13.45 -8.60
CA TYR A 277 -4.63 -12.18 -8.45
C TYR A 277 -4.82 -11.26 -9.67
N ILE A 278 -5.21 -10.02 -9.41
CA ILE A 278 -5.50 -9.00 -10.43
C ILE A 278 -4.30 -8.08 -10.61
N GLN A 279 -3.62 -8.19 -11.76
CA GLN A 279 -2.50 -7.30 -12.12
C GLN A 279 -2.99 -6.10 -12.94
N TYR A 280 -2.90 -4.89 -12.39
CA TYR A 280 -3.52 -3.70 -13.01
C TYR A 280 -2.77 -3.09 -14.20
N LEU A 281 -1.52 -3.48 -14.45
CA LEU A 281 -0.70 -2.91 -15.52
C LEU A 281 -0.90 -3.57 -16.90
N LYS A 282 -1.68 -4.65 -17.00
CA LYS A 282 -1.75 -5.48 -18.22
C LYS A 282 -3.14 -5.69 -18.81
N SER A 283 -4.19 -5.08 -18.26
CA SER A 283 -5.55 -5.26 -18.80
C SER A 283 -6.28 -3.93 -18.97
N ASP A 284 -6.66 -3.61 -20.20
CA ASP A 284 -7.40 -2.40 -20.60
C ASP A 284 -8.73 -2.21 -19.84
N SER A 285 -9.29 -3.28 -19.27
CA SER A 285 -10.48 -3.27 -18.43
C SER A 285 -10.17 -3.00 -16.95
N ALA A 286 -9.18 -3.68 -16.34
CA ALA A 286 -8.85 -3.44 -14.93
C ALA A 286 -8.22 -2.06 -14.69
N ALA A 287 -7.53 -1.50 -15.68
CA ALA A 287 -6.92 -0.17 -15.64
C ALA A 287 -7.94 0.96 -15.38
N LYS A 288 -9.23 0.78 -15.69
CA LYS A 288 -10.29 1.77 -15.44
C LYS A 288 -10.95 1.66 -14.06
N SER A 289 -10.76 0.56 -13.35
CA SER A 289 -11.60 0.20 -12.18
C SER A 289 -10.98 0.54 -10.83
N ARG A 290 -9.65 0.52 -10.70
CA ARG A 290 -8.99 0.77 -9.41
C ARG A 290 -8.35 2.13 -9.38
N LYS A 291 -9.04 3.07 -8.74
CA LYS A 291 -8.44 4.33 -8.28
C LYS A 291 -8.36 4.28 -6.76
N ARG A 292 -7.22 4.69 -6.19
CA ARG A 292 -7.17 4.91 -4.74
C ARG A 292 -8.09 6.09 -4.46
N VAL A 293 -8.87 6.05 -3.38
CA VAL A 293 -9.67 7.18 -2.93
C VAL A 293 -9.30 7.50 -1.50
N LYS A 294 -9.66 8.70 -1.06
CA LYS A 294 -9.54 9.06 0.35
C LYS A 294 -10.36 8.08 1.18
N SER A 295 -9.69 7.25 1.96
CA SER A 295 -10.36 6.37 2.91
C SER A 295 -11.02 7.22 4.00
N ASN A 296 -12.26 6.88 4.36
CA ASN A 296 -13.01 7.50 5.43
C ASN A 296 -13.65 6.43 6.32
N HIS A 297 -12.86 5.43 6.73
CA HIS A 297 -13.38 4.38 7.60
C HIS A 297 -13.84 4.96 8.94
N PRO A 298 -15.06 4.61 9.40
CA PRO A 298 -15.48 4.92 10.75
C PRO A 298 -14.50 4.32 11.78
N THR A 299 -14.42 4.94 12.96
CA THR A 299 -13.56 4.44 14.06
C THR A 299 -14.40 3.74 15.11
N MET A 300 -13.97 2.55 15.52
CA MET A 300 -14.60 1.76 16.58
C MET A 300 -13.73 1.75 17.84
N LYS A 301 -14.38 1.90 19.01
CA LYS A 301 -13.72 1.86 20.32
C LYS A 301 -13.81 0.47 20.93
N VAL A 302 -13.02 -0.44 20.39
CA VAL A 302 -12.91 -1.84 20.85
C VAL A 302 -11.52 -2.12 21.37
N LYS A 303 -11.42 -3.13 22.24
CA LYS A 303 -10.13 -3.66 22.66
C LYS A 303 -9.84 -4.89 21.84
N ARG A 304 -8.62 -4.96 21.29
CA ARG A 304 -8.07 -6.16 20.67
C ARG A 304 -8.24 -7.36 21.61
N GLN A 305 -8.86 -8.42 21.12
CA GLN A 305 -9.12 -9.65 21.86
C GLN A 305 -8.14 -10.74 21.50
N ARG A 306 -7.72 -10.84 20.23
CA ARG A 306 -6.66 -11.74 19.82
C ARG A 306 -5.28 -11.18 20.19
N LYS A 307 -4.49 -11.98 20.89
CA LYS A 307 -3.17 -11.59 21.40
C LYS A 307 -2.04 -12.13 20.53
#